data_AF-A0A5N4AAL4-F1
#
_entry.id   AF-A0A5N4AAL4-F1
#
_cell.length_a   1.000
_cell.length_b   1.000
_cell.length_c   1.000
_cell.angle_alpha   90.00
_cell.angle_beta   90.00
_cell.angle_gamma   90.00
#
_symmetry.space_group_name_H-M   'P 1'
#
loop_
_entity.id
_entity.type
_entity.pdbx_description
1 polymer ?
#
loop_
_entity_poly.entity_id
_entity_poly.type
_entity_poly.pdbx_seq_one_letter_code
_entity_poly.pdbx_strand_id
1 'polypeptide(L)'
;MTLKYETPVQPNTNEISEIPDLKSTQTKCFLSNTTLMLPVFDKISSFRRLCHIIAYCKRFVHNVNNKSSKLVGNLTFTEKRNAEICIIRILQDHAFHVEIQNLKNNKSISTKSTILSLNPFLDENGLLRVGGRLRHSSLSFDTKHQVILPKHKLTAALIRDEHTRLLHSGQLTTLNSLRQRYWPIAGRDQIKKVLRQCIKCYKQPVLSHGQLNTSTLTGKVHYDRVASAIGNSIGSLKRKIEL
;
A
#
# COMPACT_ATOMS: atom_id res chain seq x y z
N MET A 1 -41.62 73.99 24.89
CA MET A 1 -41.35 72.54 24.97
C MET A 1 -40.45 72.20 23.79
N THR A 2 -39.13 72.31 23.99
CA THR A 2 -38.10 72.13 22.96
C THR A 2 -36.98 71.32 23.58
N LEU A 3 -36.82 70.09 23.09
CA LEU A 3 -35.84 69.12 23.53
C LEU A 3 -34.43 69.63 23.17
N LYS A 4 -33.58 69.84 24.19
CA LYS A 4 -32.14 70.03 24.02
C LYS A 4 -31.50 68.64 23.98
N TYR A 5 -30.87 68.30 22.86
CA TYR A 5 -30.03 67.11 22.75
C TYR A 5 -28.70 67.38 23.48
N GLU A 6 -28.41 66.59 24.51
CA GLU A 6 -27.10 66.57 25.18
C GLU A 6 -26.13 65.67 24.40
N THR A 7 -24.95 66.21 24.12
CA THR A 7 -23.80 65.50 23.54
C THR A 7 -23.11 64.63 24.59
N PRO A 8 -22.73 63.37 24.30
CA PRO A 8 -22.02 62.54 25.26
C PRO A 8 -20.56 63.01 25.44
N VAL A 9 -20.20 63.22 26.70
CA VAL A 9 -18.86 63.48 27.22
C VAL A 9 -17.93 62.31 26.87
N GLN A 10 -16.76 62.61 26.31
CA GLN A 10 -15.67 61.65 26.12
C GLN A 10 -14.91 61.47 27.44
N PRO A 11 -14.71 60.25 27.97
CA PRO A 11 -13.77 60.02 29.04
C PRO A 11 -12.34 59.97 28.51
N ASN A 12 -11.49 60.66 29.25
CA ASN A 12 -10.07 60.87 29.04
C ASN A 12 -9.25 59.56 29.24
N THR A 13 -8.09 59.55 28.62
CA THR A 13 -7.06 58.51 28.59
C THR A 13 -6.52 58.11 29.97
N ASN A 14 -5.99 56.88 30.02
CA ASN A 14 -5.11 56.28 31.05
C ASN A 14 -5.82 55.38 32.06
N GLU A 15 -5.98 54.12 31.70
CA GLU A 15 -5.56 52.95 32.48
C GLU A 15 -6.01 51.68 31.73
N ILE A 16 -5.16 51.18 30.84
CA ILE A 16 -5.23 49.78 30.40
C ILE A 16 -3.97 49.15 30.96
N SER A 17 -4.15 48.47 32.08
CA SER A 17 -3.17 47.58 32.66
C SER A 17 -2.70 46.57 31.63
N GLU A 18 -1.37 46.47 31.49
CA GLU A 18 -0.67 45.54 30.63
C GLU A 18 -1.14 44.10 30.90
N ILE A 19 -1.87 43.53 29.94
CA ILE A 19 -2.08 42.08 29.88
C ILE A 19 -0.77 41.48 29.37
N PRO A 20 -0.12 40.55 30.09
CA PRO A 20 1.18 40.04 29.68
C PRO A 20 1.08 39.36 28.33
N ASP A 21 1.99 39.74 27.43
CA ASP A 21 2.27 39.08 26.17
C ASP A 21 2.18 37.56 26.32
N LEU A 22 1.21 36.95 25.63
CA LEU A 22 1.32 35.56 25.22
C LEU A 22 2.52 35.50 24.29
N LYS A 23 3.70 35.28 24.90
CA LYS A 23 4.94 34.94 24.21
C LYS A 23 4.55 33.98 23.09
N SER A 24 4.90 34.34 21.86
CA SER A 24 4.80 33.44 20.72
C SER A 24 5.62 32.20 21.07
N THR A 25 4.97 31.22 21.69
CA THR A 25 5.55 29.91 21.89
C THR A 25 5.64 29.36 20.48
N GLN A 26 6.81 29.52 19.87
CA GLN A 26 7.17 28.76 18.69
C GLN A 26 7.15 27.30 19.14
N THR A 27 5.99 26.67 19.01
CA THR A 27 5.87 25.23 19.11
C THR A 27 6.62 24.69 17.89
N LYS A 28 7.94 24.55 18.02
CA LYS A 28 8.76 23.73 17.13
C LYS A 28 8.23 22.31 17.27
N CYS A 29 7.24 21.99 16.45
CA CYS A 29 6.79 20.63 16.22
C CYS A 29 7.92 19.92 15.45
N PHE A 30 8.90 19.44 16.21
CA PHE A 30 10.02 18.68 15.69
C PHE A 30 9.47 17.30 15.27
N LEU A 31 9.06 17.17 14.02
CA LEU A 31 8.77 15.89 13.36
C LEU A 31 10.10 15.17 13.09
N SER A 32 10.85 14.84 14.12
CA SER A 32 12.11 14.09 14.01
C SER A 32 12.08 12.71 14.65
N ASN A 33 11.06 12.39 15.45
CA ASN A 33 10.92 11.04 15.98
C ASN A 33 10.14 10.16 15.01
N THR A 34 10.84 9.69 13.97
CA THR A 34 10.44 8.62 13.05
C THR A 34 9.86 7.40 13.77
N THR A 35 10.33 7.12 15.00
CA THR A 35 9.92 6.01 15.85
C THR A 35 8.47 6.11 16.35
N LEU A 36 7.93 7.31 16.57
CA LEU A 36 6.60 7.47 17.19
C LEU A 36 5.43 7.24 16.21
N MET A 37 5.70 7.19 14.90
CA MET A 37 4.64 7.03 13.88
C MET A 37 4.29 5.56 13.56
N LEU A 38 5.15 4.60 13.89
CA LEU A 38 4.95 3.19 13.55
C LEU A 38 3.71 2.55 14.22
N PRO A 39 3.39 2.81 15.51
CA PRO A 39 2.18 2.27 16.13
C PRO A 39 0.88 2.78 15.49
N VAL A 40 0.90 4.00 14.95
CA VAL A 40 -0.23 4.56 14.20
C VAL A 40 -0.39 3.86 12.85
N PHE A 41 0.72 3.54 12.19
CA PHE A 41 0.72 2.84 10.91
C PHE A 41 0.14 1.42 10.99
N ASP A 42 0.27 0.79 12.15
CA ASP A 42 -0.23 -0.55 12.40
C ASP A 42 -1.76 -0.67 12.46
N LYS A 43 -2.45 0.46 12.69
CA LYS A 43 -3.92 0.53 12.71
C LYS A 43 -4.53 0.88 11.36
N ILE A 44 -3.70 1.10 10.34
CA ILE A 44 -4.16 1.65 9.06
C ILE A 44 -4.45 0.55 8.05
N SER A 45 -5.66 0.60 7.51
CA SER A 45 -6.15 -0.34 6.49
C SER A 45 -5.92 0.10 5.05
N SER A 46 -5.71 1.41 4.82
CA SER A 46 -5.46 2.02 3.50
C SER A 46 -4.22 2.91 3.51
N PHE A 47 -3.26 2.57 2.65
CA PHE A 47 -2.03 3.31 2.47
C PHE A 47 -2.29 4.70 1.86
N ARG A 48 -3.23 4.79 0.91
CA ARG A 48 -3.63 6.07 0.29
C ARG A 48 -4.19 7.04 1.34
N ARG A 49 -5.05 6.56 2.24
CA ARG A 49 -5.61 7.38 3.33
C ARG A 49 -4.49 7.90 4.24
N LEU A 50 -3.49 7.09 4.56
CA LEU A 50 -2.33 7.54 5.32
C LEU A 50 -1.55 8.63 4.58
N CYS A 51 -1.31 8.48 3.28
CA CYS A 51 -0.66 9.52 2.48
C CYS A 51 -1.43 10.85 2.55
N HIS A 52 -2.76 10.84 2.49
CA HIS A 52 -3.57 12.05 2.66
C HIS A 52 -3.41 12.67 4.05
N ILE A 53 -3.48 11.87 5.11
CA ILE A 53 -3.32 12.35 6.49
C ILE A 53 -1.95 13.00 6.66
N ILE A 54 -0.87 12.32 6.29
CA ILE A 54 0.49 12.83 6.42
C ILE A 54 0.70 14.08 5.54
N ALA A 55 0.11 14.13 4.35
CA ALA A 55 0.17 15.31 3.49
C ALA A 55 -0.51 16.53 4.15
N TYR A 56 -1.67 16.35 4.76
CA TYR A 56 -2.34 17.43 5.51
C TYR A 56 -1.54 17.85 6.75
N CYS A 57 -0.97 16.91 7.51
CA CYS A 57 -0.11 17.24 8.65
C CYS A 57 1.09 18.09 8.20
N LYS A 58 1.75 17.72 7.09
CA LYS A 58 2.85 18.49 6.51
C LYS A 58 2.41 19.88 6.04
N ARG A 59 1.26 19.98 5.37
CA ARG A 59 0.67 21.26 4.94
C ARG A 59 0.37 22.17 6.13
N PHE A 60 -0.20 21.61 7.20
CA PHE A 60 -0.47 22.36 8.42
C PHE A 60 0.80 22.98 8.98
N VAL A 61 1.86 22.18 9.14
CA VAL A 61 3.18 22.66 9.58
C VAL A 61 3.72 23.75 8.64
N HIS A 62 3.62 23.55 7.32
CA HIS A 62 4.00 24.56 6.33
C HIS A 62 3.24 25.89 6.52
N ASN A 63 1.92 25.84 6.69
CA ASN A 63 1.07 27.03 6.82
C ASN A 63 1.26 27.77 8.14
N VAL A 64 1.60 27.07 9.21
CA VAL A 64 1.96 27.67 10.50
C VAL A 64 3.29 28.42 10.38
N ASN A 65 4.26 27.84 9.67
CA ASN A 65 5.59 28.43 9.51
C ASN A 65 5.66 29.51 8.41
N ASN A 66 4.77 29.49 7.43
CA ASN A 66 4.77 30.41 6.29
C ASN A 66 3.46 31.18 6.18
N LYS A 67 3.31 32.25 6.98
CA LYS A 67 2.06 33.03 7.07
C LYS A 67 1.67 33.73 5.76
N SER A 68 2.65 34.13 4.93
CA SER A 68 2.44 34.85 3.66
C SER A 68 2.13 33.95 2.46
N SER A 69 2.53 32.67 2.50
CA SER A 69 2.40 31.73 1.38
C SER A 69 1.68 30.44 1.82
N LYS A 70 0.46 30.59 2.32
CA LYS A 70 -0.37 29.47 2.78
C LYS A 70 -0.87 28.65 1.60
N LEU A 71 -0.79 27.34 1.75
CA LEU A 71 -1.37 26.36 0.84
C LEU A 71 -2.83 26.10 1.24
N VAL A 72 -3.75 26.25 0.28
CA VAL A 72 -5.19 26.07 0.46
C VAL A 72 -5.78 25.14 -0.61
N GLY A 73 -7.04 24.73 -0.43
CA GLY A 73 -7.74 23.87 -1.38
C GLY A 73 -7.37 22.39 -1.30
N ASN A 74 -7.53 21.66 -2.41
CA ASN A 74 -7.28 20.21 -2.45
C ASN A 74 -5.78 19.88 -2.33
N LEU A 75 -5.47 18.68 -1.82
CA LEU A 75 -4.09 18.17 -1.80
C LEU A 75 -3.56 17.97 -3.22
N THR A 76 -2.44 18.63 -3.51
CA THR A 76 -1.72 18.50 -4.77
C THR A 76 -1.10 17.12 -4.91
N PHE A 77 -0.73 16.75 -6.14
CA PHE A 77 0.03 15.53 -6.40
C PHE A 77 1.37 15.52 -5.64
N THR A 78 2.09 16.65 -5.67
CA THR A 78 3.40 16.80 -5.02
C THR A 78 3.32 16.59 -3.52
N GLU A 79 2.30 17.12 -2.84
CA GLU A 79 2.11 16.90 -1.41
C GLU A 79 1.85 15.43 -1.07
N LYS A 80 0.99 14.76 -1.86
CA LYS A 80 0.72 13.32 -1.71
C LYS A 80 1.98 12.50 -1.96
N ARG A 81 2.77 12.85 -2.98
CA ARG A 81 4.03 12.19 -3.30
C ARG A 81 5.07 12.37 -2.18
N ASN A 82 5.20 13.59 -1.63
CA ASN A 82 6.09 13.88 -0.51
C ASN A 82 5.68 13.17 0.79
N ALA A 83 4.38 12.96 0.99
CA ALA A 83 3.87 12.14 2.08
C ALA A 83 4.21 10.66 1.87
N GLU A 84 3.99 10.14 0.65
CA GLU A 84 4.32 8.77 0.26
C GLU A 84 5.81 8.46 0.49
N ILE A 85 6.71 9.31 -0.02
CA ILE A 85 8.16 9.20 0.18
C ILE A 85 8.50 9.16 1.67
N CYS A 86 7.89 10.05 2.46
CA CYS A 86 8.15 10.13 3.90
C CYS A 86 7.75 8.85 4.64
N ILE A 87 6.57 8.31 4.34
CA ILE A 87 6.08 7.06 4.94
C ILE A 87 7.01 5.90 4.58
N ILE A 88 7.38 5.79 3.30
CA ILE A 88 8.24 4.70 2.84
C ILE A 88 9.64 4.82 3.43
N ARG A 89 10.20 6.02 3.55
CA ARG A 89 11.50 6.24 4.21
C ARG A 89 11.48 5.74 5.65
N ILE A 90 10.44 6.08 6.42
CA ILE A 90 10.30 5.61 7.81
C ILE A 90 10.20 4.08 7.84
N LEU A 91 9.42 3.50 6.92
CA LEU A 91 9.26 2.05 6.83
C LEU A 91 10.58 1.34 6.48
N GLN A 92 11.36 1.90 5.55
CA GLN A 92 12.65 1.36 5.15
C GLN A 92 13.70 1.53 6.24
N ASP A 93 13.75 2.69 6.88
CA ASP A 93 14.67 2.95 8.00
C ASP A 93 14.42 1.97 9.15
N HIS A 94 13.16 1.67 9.47
CA HIS A 94 12.83 0.67 10.48
C HIS A 94 13.26 -0.77 10.08
N ALA A 95 13.05 -1.15 8.82
CA ALA A 95 13.29 -2.53 8.39
C ALA A 95 14.73 -2.83 7.93
N PHE A 96 15.43 -1.82 7.42
CA PHE A 96 16.74 -1.92 6.76
C PHE A 96 17.71 -0.88 7.32
N HIS A 97 17.58 -0.54 8.60
CA HIS A 97 18.38 0.51 9.26
C HIS A 97 19.87 0.31 8.99
N VAL A 98 20.38 -0.90 9.23
CA VAL A 98 21.81 -1.21 9.10
C VAL A 98 22.28 -1.04 7.66
N GLU A 99 21.52 -1.54 6.69
CA GLU A 99 21.84 -1.40 5.27
C GLU A 99 21.84 0.06 4.82
N ILE A 100 20.86 0.85 5.27
CA ILE A 100 20.77 2.28 4.97
C ILE A 100 21.95 3.05 5.58
N GLN A 101 22.31 2.78 6.83
CA GLN A 101 23.46 3.43 7.47
C GLN A 101 24.78 3.06 6.78
N ASN A 102 24.93 1.80 6.34
CA ASN A 102 26.11 1.39 5.59
C ASN A 102 26.20 2.12 4.25
N LEU A 103 25.11 2.17 3.48
CA LEU A 103 25.09 2.89 2.20
C LEU A 103 25.34 4.39 2.35
N LYS A 104 24.78 5.04 3.38
CA LYS A 104 25.05 6.47 3.67
C LYS A 104 26.53 6.73 3.96
N ASN A 105 27.22 5.77 4.58
CA ASN A 105 28.63 5.87 4.94
C ASN A 105 29.56 5.28 3.87
N ASN A 106 29.07 5.03 2.65
CA ASN A 106 29.81 4.39 1.56
C ASN A 106 30.43 3.02 1.93
N LYS A 107 29.80 2.29 2.86
CA LYS A 107 30.17 0.94 3.25
C LYS A 107 29.35 -0.09 2.49
N SER A 108 29.93 -1.26 2.24
CA SER A 108 29.22 -2.40 1.65
C SER A 108 28.12 -2.93 2.57
N ILE A 109 27.02 -3.39 1.99
CA ILE A 109 25.99 -4.13 2.73
C ILE A 109 26.52 -5.51 3.10
N SER A 110 26.11 -6.00 4.29
CA SER A 110 26.48 -7.32 4.79
C SER A 110 26.05 -8.43 3.83
N THR A 111 26.91 -9.43 3.65
CA THR A 111 26.63 -10.65 2.87
C THR A 111 25.42 -11.44 3.39
N LYS A 112 25.05 -11.24 4.66
CA LYS A 112 23.88 -11.87 5.29
C LYS A 112 22.56 -11.14 5.00
N SER A 113 22.60 -9.96 4.40
CA SER A 113 21.40 -9.16 4.17
C SER A 113 20.52 -9.80 3.09
N THR A 114 19.21 -9.90 3.39
CA THR A 114 18.22 -10.46 2.47
C THR A 114 18.06 -9.67 1.17
N ILE A 115 18.49 -8.41 1.17
CA ILE A 115 18.36 -7.50 0.02
C ILE A 115 19.64 -7.36 -0.80
N LEU A 116 20.77 -7.95 -0.39
CA LEU A 116 22.05 -7.79 -1.08
C LEU A 116 21.97 -8.21 -2.55
N SER A 117 21.28 -9.31 -2.84
CA SER A 117 21.09 -9.83 -4.21
C SER A 117 20.34 -8.87 -5.15
N LEU A 118 19.69 -7.83 -4.60
CA LEU A 118 18.99 -6.79 -5.35
C LEU A 118 19.91 -5.63 -5.75
N ASN A 119 21.21 -5.68 -5.41
CA ASN A 119 22.19 -4.59 -5.60
C ASN A 119 21.62 -3.24 -5.14
N PRO A 120 21.21 -3.10 -3.87
CA PRO A 120 20.42 -1.97 -3.43
C PRO A 120 21.26 -0.69 -3.32
N PHE A 121 20.64 0.45 -3.61
CA PHE A 121 21.26 1.77 -3.50
C PHE A 121 20.25 2.81 -2.98
N LEU A 122 20.73 3.98 -2.53
CA LEU A 122 19.90 5.10 -2.12
C LEU A 122 19.71 6.10 -3.26
N ASP A 123 18.47 6.52 -3.51
CA ASP A 123 18.17 7.60 -4.46
C ASP A 123 18.30 9.00 -3.84
N GLU A 124 18.08 10.03 -4.66
CA GLU A 124 18.10 11.45 -4.25
C GLU A 124 17.09 11.78 -3.14
N ASN A 125 16.00 11.01 -3.04
CA ASN A 125 15.00 11.17 -1.99
C ASN A 125 15.36 10.42 -0.70
N GLY A 126 16.47 9.67 -0.70
CA GLY A 126 16.88 8.79 0.40
C GLY A 126 16.07 7.49 0.48
N LEU A 127 15.47 7.04 -0.62
CA LEU A 127 14.77 5.75 -0.70
C LEU A 127 15.72 4.64 -1.15
N LEU A 128 15.61 3.49 -0.48
CA LEU A 128 16.33 2.27 -0.84
C LEU A 128 15.67 1.62 -2.07
N ARG A 129 16.42 1.46 -3.16
CA ARG A 129 15.94 0.97 -4.46
C ARG A 129 16.76 -0.20 -4.99
N VAL A 130 16.15 -0.98 -5.88
CA VAL A 130 16.78 -2.11 -6.59
C VAL A 130 17.74 -1.59 -7.67
N GLY A 131 18.94 -2.16 -7.76
CA GLY A 131 19.94 -1.85 -8.78
C GLY A 131 20.20 -2.99 -9.77
N GLY A 132 21.09 -2.74 -10.73
CA GLY A 132 21.67 -3.77 -11.60
C GLY A 132 20.85 -4.10 -12.85
N ARG A 133 20.03 -5.14 -12.81
CA ARG A 133 19.57 -5.93 -13.99
C ARG A 133 18.93 -5.12 -15.13
N LEU A 134 18.28 -4.00 -14.82
CA LEU A 134 17.57 -3.16 -15.80
C LEU A 134 18.30 -1.87 -16.17
N ARG A 135 19.57 -1.69 -15.75
CA ARG A 135 20.33 -0.45 -15.92
C ARG A 135 20.39 0.04 -17.37
N HIS A 136 20.53 -0.87 -18.34
CA HIS A 136 20.67 -0.54 -19.76
C HIS A 136 19.34 -0.56 -20.54
N SER A 137 18.20 -0.69 -19.85
CA SER A 137 16.89 -0.65 -20.50
C SER A 137 16.40 0.79 -20.74
N SER A 138 15.56 0.97 -21.77
CA SER A 138 14.87 2.23 -22.08
C SER A 138 13.67 2.53 -21.17
N LEU A 139 13.48 1.75 -20.09
CA LEU A 139 12.38 1.90 -19.15
C LEU A 139 12.53 3.18 -18.31
N SER A 140 11.41 3.63 -17.73
CA SER A 140 11.40 4.77 -16.79
C SER A 140 12.21 4.47 -15.53
N PHE A 141 12.73 5.51 -14.86
CA PHE A 141 13.56 5.36 -13.68
C PHE A 141 12.91 4.52 -12.58
N ASP A 142 11.64 4.78 -12.25
CA ASP A 142 10.92 4.02 -11.21
C ASP A 142 10.72 2.53 -11.58
N THR A 143 10.60 2.22 -12.87
CA THR A 143 10.45 0.83 -13.34
C THR A 143 11.80 0.10 -13.32
N LYS A 144 12.89 0.80 -13.67
CA LYS A 144 14.27 0.27 -13.61
C LYS A 144 14.73 0.07 -12.18
N HIS A 145 14.43 1.04 -11.32
CA HIS A 145 14.92 1.16 -9.96
C HIS A 145 13.75 1.19 -8.98
N GLN A 146 13.07 0.06 -8.86
CA GLN A 146 11.89 -0.08 -8.01
C GLN A 146 12.26 0.12 -6.53
N VAL A 147 11.39 0.79 -5.78
CA VAL A 147 11.58 1.05 -4.34
C VAL A 147 11.37 -0.23 -3.54
N ILE A 148 12.34 -0.62 -2.73
CA ILE A 148 12.29 -1.87 -1.97
C ILE A 148 11.30 -1.74 -0.81
N LEU A 149 10.28 -2.61 -0.77
CA LEU A 149 9.29 -2.62 0.31
C LEU A 149 9.50 -3.84 1.23
N PRO A 150 9.68 -3.64 2.55
CA PRO A 150 9.81 -4.73 3.50
C PRO A 150 8.47 -5.45 3.71
N LYS A 151 8.51 -6.61 4.36
CA LYS A 151 7.30 -7.29 4.84
C LYS A 151 6.73 -6.50 6.02
N HIS A 152 5.61 -5.81 5.82
CA HIS A 152 4.98 -4.97 6.84
C HIS A 152 3.48 -4.79 6.59
N LYS A 153 2.70 -4.43 7.62
CA LYS A 153 1.26 -4.14 7.49
C LYS A 153 1.00 -3.01 6.49
N LEU A 154 1.85 -1.98 6.47
CA LEU A 154 1.79 -0.91 5.46
C LEU A 154 1.99 -1.41 4.04
N THR A 155 2.96 -2.29 3.81
CA THR A 155 3.16 -2.92 2.50
C THR A 155 1.93 -3.73 2.10
N ALA A 156 1.31 -4.44 3.05
CA ALA A 156 0.05 -5.15 2.80
C ALA A 156 -1.13 -4.20 2.50
N ALA A 157 -1.21 -3.04 3.15
CA ALA A 157 -2.19 -2.01 2.85
C ALA A 157 -1.97 -1.40 1.46
N LEU A 158 -0.72 -1.16 1.06
CA LEU A 158 -0.36 -0.70 -0.28
C LEU A 158 -0.76 -1.73 -1.35
N ILE A 159 -0.48 -3.01 -1.11
CA ILE A 159 -0.91 -4.11 -2.00
C ILE A 159 -2.43 -4.15 -2.11
N ARG A 160 -3.15 -4.00 -0.99
CA ARG A 160 -4.63 -4.01 -0.96
C ARG A 160 -5.23 -2.84 -1.74
N ASP A 161 -4.68 -1.64 -1.56
CA ASP A 161 -5.11 -0.45 -2.30
C ASP A 161 -4.88 -0.65 -3.81
N GLU A 162 -3.74 -1.22 -4.21
CA GLU A 162 -3.42 -1.49 -5.61
C GLU A 162 -4.31 -2.59 -6.21
N HIS A 163 -4.54 -3.67 -5.48
CA HIS A 163 -5.46 -4.74 -5.87
C HIS A 163 -6.89 -4.19 -6.06
N THR A 164 -7.33 -3.28 -5.19
CA THR A 164 -8.65 -2.62 -5.32
C THR A 164 -8.69 -1.65 -6.50
N ARG A 165 -7.60 -0.90 -6.73
CA ARG A 165 -7.44 0.00 -7.90
C ARG A 165 -7.54 -0.76 -9.22
N LEU A 166 -7.02 -1.98 -9.26
CA LEU A 166 -7.08 -2.88 -10.40
C LEU A 166 -8.35 -3.73 -10.44
N LEU A 167 -9.43 -3.28 -9.79
CA LEU A 167 -10.73 -3.95 -9.81
C LEU A 167 -10.67 -5.43 -9.39
N HIS A 168 -9.92 -5.70 -8.32
CA HIS A 168 -9.75 -7.05 -7.77
C HIS A 168 -9.03 -8.05 -8.70
N SER A 169 -8.13 -7.52 -9.55
CA SER A 169 -7.28 -8.33 -10.43
C SER A 169 -6.46 -9.39 -9.68
N GLY A 170 -6.10 -10.44 -10.41
CA GLY A 170 -5.32 -11.57 -9.90
C GLY A 170 -3.92 -11.21 -9.40
N GLN A 171 -3.26 -12.21 -8.81
CA GLN A 171 -1.96 -12.06 -8.15
C GLN A 171 -0.87 -11.52 -9.08
N LEU A 172 -0.75 -12.07 -10.30
CA LEU A 172 0.29 -11.67 -11.25
C LEU A 172 0.08 -10.24 -11.76
N THR A 173 -1.15 -9.87 -12.12
CA THR A 173 -1.49 -8.52 -12.55
C THR A 173 -1.19 -7.50 -11.47
N THR A 174 -1.57 -7.79 -10.21
CA THR A 174 -1.28 -6.93 -9.06
C THR A 174 0.23 -6.79 -8.85
N LEU A 175 0.98 -7.90 -8.93
CA LEU A 175 2.43 -7.87 -8.79
C LEU A 175 3.12 -7.05 -9.88
N ASN A 176 2.70 -7.23 -11.14
CA ASN A 176 3.31 -6.52 -12.27
C ASN A 176 3.02 -5.03 -12.20
N SER A 177 1.81 -4.64 -11.81
CA SER A 177 1.46 -3.23 -11.59
C SER A 177 2.28 -2.62 -10.45
N LEU A 178 2.42 -3.32 -9.32
CA LEU A 178 3.29 -2.88 -8.22
C LEU A 178 4.74 -2.71 -8.65
N ARG A 179 5.26 -3.65 -9.45
CA ARG A 179 6.63 -3.64 -9.99
C ARG A 179 6.91 -2.52 -11.00
N GLN A 180 5.93 -1.71 -11.37
CA GLN A 180 6.23 -0.46 -12.08
C GLN A 180 6.93 0.57 -11.18
N ARG A 181 6.78 0.46 -9.85
CA ARG A 181 7.34 1.43 -8.88
C ARG A 181 7.98 0.80 -7.65
N TYR A 182 7.57 -0.40 -7.28
CA TYR A 182 7.90 -1.03 -5.99
C TYR A 182 8.39 -2.47 -6.16
N TRP A 183 9.34 -2.85 -5.31
CA TRP A 183 9.83 -4.22 -5.18
C TRP A 183 9.51 -4.77 -3.78
N PRO A 184 8.33 -5.38 -3.57
CA PRO A 184 8.01 -6.03 -2.30
C PRO A 184 8.85 -7.29 -2.08
N ILE A 185 9.51 -7.38 -0.92
CA ILE A 185 10.25 -8.59 -0.53
C ILE A 185 9.30 -9.77 -0.37
N ALA A 186 9.63 -10.88 -1.04
CA ALA A 186 8.73 -12.02 -1.22
C ALA A 186 7.34 -11.60 -1.77
N GLY A 187 7.33 -10.69 -2.74
CA GLY A 187 6.12 -10.02 -3.21
C GLY A 187 5.01 -10.96 -3.68
N ARG A 188 5.34 -12.09 -4.32
CA ARG A 188 4.33 -13.11 -4.70
C ARG A 188 3.56 -13.59 -3.48
N ASP A 189 4.25 -13.99 -2.41
CA ASP A 189 3.62 -14.54 -1.21
C ASP A 189 2.84 -13.48 -0.44
N GLN A 190 3.39 -12.26 -0.34
CA GLN A 190 2.70 -11.12 0.29
C GLN A 190 1.38 -10.83 -0.43
N ILE A 191 1.39 -10.76 -1.76
CA ILE A 191 0.19 -10.50 -2.56
C ILE A 191 -0.80 -11.64 -2.43
N LYS A 192 -0.34 -12.90 -2.52
CA LYS A 192 -1.20 -14.08 -2.32
C LYS A 192 -1.93 -14.03 -0.98
N LYS A 193 -1.21 -13.66 0.09
CA LYS A 193 -1.79 -13.50 1.44
C LYS A 193 -2.86 -12.41 1.46
N VAL A 194 -2.59 -11.23 0.88
CA VAL A 194 -3.55 -10.12 0.84
C VAL A 194 -4.80 -10.47 0.04
N LEU A 195 -4.65 -11.08 -1.14
CA LEU A 195 -5.77 -11.46 -2.00
C LEU A 195 -6.66 -12.53 -1.35
N ARG A 196 -6.08 -13.51 -0.65
CA ARG A 196 -6.85 -14.52 0.12
C ARG A 196 -7.70 -13.91 1.23
N GLN A 197 -7.28 -12.76 1.78
CA GLN A 197 -8.02 -12.03 2.80
C GLN A 197 -9.05 -11.04 2.21
N CYS A 198 -9.12 -10.91 0.88
CA CYS A 198 -10.07 -10.02 0.23
C CYS A 198 -11.46 -10.66 0.18
N ILE A 199 -12.43 -10.07 0.86
CA ILE A 199 -13.82 -10.58 0.93
C ILE A 199 -14.44 -10.67 -0.47
N LYS A 200 -14.20 -9.69 -1.35
CA LYS A 200 -14.75 -9.70 -2.71
C LYS A 200 -14.20 -10.86 -3.54
N CYS A 201 -12.88 -11.08 -3.52
CA CYS A 201 -12.27 -12.23 -4.20
C CYS A 201 -12.64 -13.57 -3.57
N TYR A 202 -12.87 -13.59 -2.25
CA TYR A 202 -13.34 -14.80 -1.56
C TYR A 202 -14.76 -15.18 -2.00
N LYS A 203 -15.66 -14.19 -2.14
CA LYS A 203 -17.03 -14.41 -2.61
C LYS A 203 -17.12 -14.70 -4.11
N GLN A 204 -16.21 -14.15 -4.90
CA GLN A 204 -16.14 -14.33 -6.34
C GLN A 204 -14.77 -14.88 -6.75
N PRO A 205 -14.50 -16.17 -6.47
CA PRO A 205 -13.26 -16.78 -6.94
C PRO A 205 -13.28 -16.77 -8.47
N VAL A 206 -12.21 -16.23 -9.06
CA VAL A 206 -11.98 -16.38 -10.50
C VAL A 206 -11.87 -17.87 -10.79
N LEU A 207 -12.82 -18.42 -11.54
CA LEU A 207 -12.73 -19.75 -12.10
C LEU A 207 -11.51 -19.77 -13.02
N SER A 208 -10.49 -20.59 -12.68
CA SER A 208 -9.37 -20.79 -13.60
C SER A 208 -9.91 -21.41 -14.88
N HIS A 209 -9.64 -20.78 -16.03
CA HIS A 209 -9.90 -21.38 -17.33
C HIS A 209 -9.05 -22.66 -17.43
N GLY A 210 -9.64 -23.82 -17.13
CA GLY A 210 -8.92 -25.08 -17.01
C GLY A 210 -9.52 -26.14 -16.08
N GLN A 211 -10.65 -25.88 -15.41
CA GLN A 211 -11.46 -26.94 -14.82
C GLN A 211 -12.93 -26.67 -15.14
N LEU A 212 -13.41 -27.19 -16.27
CA LEU A 212 -14.81 -27.54 -16.39
C LEU A 212 -15.05 -28.68 -15.40
N ASN A 213 -15.54 -28.34 -14.22
CA ASN A 213 -16.13 -29.27 -13.29
C ASN A 213 -17.39 -29.87 -13.95
N THR A 214 -17.23 -31.00 -14.64
CA THR A 214 -18.32 -31.83 -15.18
C THR A 214 -19.14 -32.52 -14.08
N SER A 215 -18.93 -32.20 -12.81
CA SER A 215 -19.58 -32.86 -11.67
C SER A 215 -20.81 -32.13 -11.14
N THR A 216 -21.50 -31.31 -11.93
CA THR A 216 -22.75 -30.66 -11.49
C THR A 216 -23.87 -30.68 -12.55
N LEU A 217 -24.02 -31.82 -13.23
CA LEU A 217 -25.27 -32.21 -13.91
C LEU A 217 -25.58 -33.68 -13.62
N THR A 218 -25.78 -34.03 -12.35
CA THR A 218 -26.54 -35.23 -11.99
C THR A 218 -27.46 -34.88 -10.82
N GLY A 219 -28.58 -34.22 -11.15
CA GLY A 219 -29.79 -34.41 -10.36
C GLY A 219 -30.10 -35.91 -10.34
N LYS A 220 -30.35 -36.45 -9.15
CA LYS A 220 -30.73 -37.85 -8.95
C LYS A 220 -31.93 -38.18 -9.85
N VAL A 221 -31.73 -39.04 -10.84
CA VAL A 221 -32.81 -39.88 -11.37
C VAL A 221 -32.47 -41.29 -10.93
N HIS A 222 -33.26 -41.79 -9.98
CA HIS A 222 -33.28 -43.18 -9.60
C HIS A 222 -33.81 -43.96 -10.81
N TYR A 223 -33.06 -44.93 -11.32
CA TYR A 223 -33.61 -45.93 -12.21
C TYR A 223 -33.20 -47.30 -11.68
N ASP A 224 -34.21 -47.99 -11.14
CA ASP A 224 -34.09 -49.34 -10.64
C ASP A 224 -33.75 -50.30 -11.78
N ARG A 225 -32.80 -51.19 -11.49
CA ARG A 225 -32.42 -52.29 -12.37
C ARG A 225 -33.52 -53.36 -12.29
N VAL A 226 -34.38 -53.43 -13.30
CA VAL A 226 -35.21 -54.61 -13.54
C VAL A 226 -34.46 -55.52 -14.51
N ALA A 227 -34.01 -56.66 -14.01
CA ALA A 227 -33.55 -57.77 -14.84
C ALA A 227 -34.74 -58.69 -15.09
N SER A 228 -35.08 -58.95 -16.35
CA SER A 228 -35.75 -60.19 -16.75
C SER A 228 -35.60 -60.46 -18.25
N ALA A 229 -35.29 -61.73 -18.56
CA ALA A 229 -35.54 -62.55 -19.75
C ALA A 229 -35.81 -61.85 -21.11
N ILE A 230 -35.22 -62.26 -22.23
CA ILE A 230 -35.50 -63.53 -22.96
C ILE A 230 -34.31 -63.79 -23.92
N GLY A 231 -33.93 -65.07 -24.08
CA GLY A 231 -32.74 -65.52 -24.82
C GLY A 231 -32.94 -65.95 -26.28
N ASN A 232 -32.03 -66.83 -26.71
CA ASN A 232 -31.89 -67.59 -27.98
C ASN A 232 -31.08 -66.88 -29.09
N SER A 233 -30.18 -67.49 -29.86
CA SER A 233 -29.60 -68.84 -29.92
C SER A 233 -28.41 -68.86 -30.92
N ILE A 234 -27.44 -69.77 -30.71
CA ILE A 234 -26.55 -70.45 -31.68
C ILE A 234 -25.44 -69.68 -32.44
N GLY A 235 -24.22 -70.23 -32.36
CA GLY A 235 -23.12 -70.00 -33.30
C GLY A 235 -21.72 -70.24 -32.70
N SER A 236 -21.40 -71.44 -32.21
CA SER A 236 -20.53 -72.42 -32.88
C SER A 236 -19.00 -72.13 -32.84
N LEU A 237 -18.34 -72.90 -31.96
CA LEU A 237 -17.07 -73.64 -32.16
C LEU A 237 -15.76 -72.93 -32.60
N LYS A 238 -14.74 -73.11 -31.75
CA LYS A 238 -13.27 -73.25 -31.94
C LYS A 238 -12.51 -72.26 -31.04
N ARG A 239 -11.47 -72.62 -30.28
CA ARG A 239 -10.66 -73.83 -30.19
C ARG A 239 -9.92 -73.75 -28.84
N LYS A 240 -9.91 -74.85 -28.09
CA LYS A 240 -8.97 -75.13 -27.00
C LYS A 240 -7.73 -75.75 -27.65
N ILE A 241 -6.53 -75.19 -27.46
CA ILE A 241 -5.28 -75.95 -27.54
C ILE A 241 -4.36 -75.42 -26.45
N GLU A 242 -3.98 -76.35 -25.57
CA GLU A 242 -2.97 -76.29 -24.53
C GLU A 242 -1.57 -76.13 -25.14
N LEU A 243 -0.69 -75.39 -24.46
CA LEU A 243 0.57 -75.86 -23.87
C LEU A 243 1.12 -74.76 -22.96
#